data_AF-A0A662U769-F1
#
_entry.id   AF-A0A662U769-F1
#
_cell.length_a   1.000
_cell.length_b   1.000
_cell.length_c   1.000
_cell.angle_alpha   90.00
_cell.angle_beta   90.00
_cell.angle_gamma   90.00
#
_symmetry.space_group_name_H-M   'P 1'
#
loop_
_entity.id
_entity.type
_entity.pdbx_description
1 polymer ?
#
loop_
_entity_poly.entity_id
_entity_poly.type
_entity_poly.pdbx_seq_one_letter_code
_entity_poly.pdbx_strand_id
1 'polypeptide(L)'
;MREMVLLYGLMRGDIDNLSEIARRLGVSVNTVWRWVKEYEAQGVLGKDSKYRISSTVDAVRLSVSYLLKTSSSIEEVLEKLCKVLDEGWAVTGSYALYYYDLYYLLPPKPPVLSIVVRSGDLGKRMEKVLAPIAKTYGIDLAIAVRETIALESEPPYPLENLPVATARDALLDSLEMAWRGREPAFLAVQAFYMYSLGIEDYLELVEKAVEYRYVGALKLMNLASGLLKELSPSQKWLSIYLATRRALGRAVQPSKVDKKILDDIHFAITETVLTNGLYTEIISKFTKNLVKEWKGEGCPHSY
;
A
#
# COMPACT_ATOMS: atom_id res chain seq x y z
N MET A 1 3.82 -24.12 -23.32
CA MET A 1 5.18 -24.74 -23.36
C MET A 1 6.31 -23.71 -23.41
N ARG A 2 6.38 -22.83 -24.43
CA ARG A 2 7.38 -21.72 -24.51
C ARG A 2 7.37 -20.80 -23.27
N GLU A 3 6.19 -20.61 -22.70
CA GLU A 3 5.89 -19.77 -21.52
C GLU A 3 6.54 -20.32 -20.24
N MET A 4 6.71 -21.65 -20.15
CA MET A 4 7.33 -22.30 -19.00
C MET A 4 8.85 -22.02 -18.92
N VAL A 5 9.50 -21.67 -20.04
CA VAL A 5 10.90 -21.20 -20.04
C VAL A 5 11.02 -19.86 -19.33
N LEU A 6 10.07 -18.94 -19.56
CA LEU A 6 10.04 -17.66 -18.85
C LEU A 6 9.73 -17.86 -17.37
N LEU A 7 8.73 -18.69 -17.03
CA LEU A 7 8.45 -19.06 -15.63
C LEU A 7 9.67 -19.66 -14.93
N TYR A 8 10.44 -20.50 -15.62
CA TYR A 8 11.67 -21.06 -15.05
C TYR A 8 12.74 -19.98 -14.80
N GLY A 9 12.94 -19.07 -15.76
CA GLY A 9 13.84 -17.92 -15.59
C GLY A 9 13.43 -17.02 -14.42
N LEU A 10 12.12 -16.81 -14.21
CA LEU A 10 11.56 -16.05 -13.08
C LEU A 10 11.75 -16.78 -11.74
N MET A 11 11.53 -18.09 -11.70
CA MET A 11 11.46 -18.84 -10.44
C MET A 11 12.82 -19.31 -9.91
N ARG A 12 13.81 -19.53 -10.77
CA ARG A 12 15.11 -20.11 -10.36
C ARG A 12 16.30 -19.18 -10.51
N GLY A 13 16.14 -18.00 -11.12
CA GLY A 13 17.20 -17.00 -11.24
C GLY A 13 18.40 -17.42 -12.11
N ASP A 14 18.54 -18.69 -12.46
CA ASP A 14 19.58 -19.26 -13.29
C ASP A 14 18.98 -20.44 -14.10
N ILE A 15 18.94 -20.35 -15.45
CA ILE A 15 18.64 -21.52 -16.30
C ILE A 15 19.92 -22.34 -16.45
N ASP A 16 20.31 -23.04 -15.38
CA ASP A 16 21.56 -23.81 -15.39
C ASP A 16 21.46 -25.12 -16.19
N ASN A 17 20.25 -25.55 -16.58
CA ASN A 17 20.07 -26.83 -17.26
C ASN A 17 18.90 -26.83 -18.27
N LEU A 18 19.20 -26.43 -19.51
CA LEU A 18 18.25 -26.52 -20.64
C LEU A 18 17.71 -27.95 -20.84
N SER A 19 18.50 -28.97 -20.51
CA SER A 19 18.09 -30.37 -20.59
C SER A 19 17.05 -30.74 -19.54
N GLU A 20 17.12 -30.17 -18.34
CA GLU A 20 16.09 -30.36 -17.31
C GLU A 20 14.78 -29.70 -17.72
N ILE A 21 14.83 -28.49 -18.28
CA ILE A 21 13.66 -27.81 -18.84
C ILE A 21 13.07 -28.64 -19.97
N ALA A 22 13.88 -29.06 -20.95
CA ALA A 22 13.45 -29.88 -22.07
C ALA A 22 12.74 -31.16 -21.61
N ARG A 23 13.32 -31.84 -20.60
CA ARG A 23 12.73 -33.04 -19.98
C ARG A 23 11.39 -32.75 -19.31
N ARG A 24 11.28 -31.69 -18.50
CA ARG A 24 10.03 -31.30 -17.82
C ARG A 24 8.94 -30.91 -18.81
N LEU A 25 9.31 -30.32 -19.94
CA LEU A 25 8.40 -29.86 -20.98
C LEU A 25 8.05 -30.94 -22.02
N GLY A 26 8.73 -32.08 -21.99
CA GLY A 26 8.56 -33.13 -23.00
C GLY A 26 8.96 -32.70 -24.41
N VAL A 27 9.95 -31.82 -24.54
CA VAL A 27 10.45 -31.31 -25.83
C VAL A 27 11.96 -31.53 -25.97
N SER A 28 12.50 -31.35 -27.18
CA SER A 28 13.94 -31.45 -27.40
C SER A 28 14.70 -30.25 -26.83
N VAL A 29 15.95 -30.48 -26.41
CA VAL A 29 16.84 -29.41 -25.92
C VAL A 29 17.02 -28.31 -26.97
N ASN A 30 17.12 -28.67 -28.25
CA ASN A 30 17.19 -27.71 -29.36
C ASN A 30 15.96 -26.81 -29.46
N THR A 31 14.78 -27.32 -29.13
CA THR A 31 13.55 -26.52 -29.12
C THR A 31 13.60 -25.47 -28.01
N VAL A 32 14.05 -25.86 -26.82
CA VAL A 32 14.23 -24.93 -25.69
C VAL A 32 15.29 -23.88 -26.02
N TRP A 33 16.43 -24.30 -26.59
CA TRP A 33 17.51 -23.40 -27.00
C TRP A 33 17.04 -22.37 -28.03
N ARG A 34 16.22 -22.77 -29.01
CA ARG A 34 15.62 -21.84 -29.99
C ARG A 34 14.74 -20.80 -29.30
N TRP A 35 13.90 -21.22 -28.35
CA TRP A 35 13.07 -20.27 -27.60
C TRP A 35 13.90 -19.28 -26.80
N VAL A 36 14.99 -19.74 -26.17
CA VAL A 36 15.93 -18.87 -25.45
C VAL A 36 16.56 -17.84 -26.39
N LYS A 37 17.06 -18.26 -27.56
CA LYS A 37 17.65 -17.35 -28.55
C LYS A 37 16.66 -16.31 -29.07
N GLU A 38 15.40 -16.69 -29.27
CA GLU A 38 14.34 -15.74 -29.63
C GLU A 38 14.10 -14.72 -28.51
N TYR A 39 14.10 -15.14 -27.24
CA TYR A 39 13.92 -14.21 -26.11
C TYR A 39 15.14 -13.31 -25.87
N GLU A 40 16.36 -13.78 -26.11
CA GLU A 40 17.57 -12.95 -26.12
C GLU A 40 17.51 -11.89 -27.24
N ALA A 41 17.06 -12.29 -28.44
CA ALA A 41 16.89 -11.36 -29.57
C ALA A 41 15.83 -10.28 -29.28
N GLN A 42 14.81 -10.61 -28.49
CA GLN A 42 13.78 -9.69 -28.02
C GLN A 42 14.19 -8.86 -26.80
N GLY A 43 15.40 -9.07 -26.24
CA GLY A 43 15.87 -8.38 -25.03
C GLY A 43 15.17 -8.80 -23.74
N VAL A 44 14.41 -9.91 -23.76
CA VAL A 44 13.69 -10.44 -22.60
C VAL A 44 14.63 -11.17 -21.65
N LEU A 45 15.63 -11.89 -22.19
CA LEU A 45 16.69 -12.55 -21.44
C LEU A 45 18.02 -11.80 -21.61
N GLY A 46 18.79 -11.68 -20.54
CA GLY A 46 20.14 -11.11 -20.55
C GLY A 46 21.15 -12.03 -21.26
N LYS A 47 22.05 -11.45 -22.05
CA LYS A 47 23.07 -12.20 -22.83
C LYS A 47 24.26 -12.66 -21.99
N ASP A 48 24.57 -11.96 -20.90
CA ASP A 48 25.86 -12.05 -20.21
C ASP A 48 25.81 -12.76 -18.85
N SER A 49 24.62 -13.17 -18.38
CA SER A 49 24.46 -13.86 -17.10
C SER A 49 23.31 -14.87 -17.16
N LYS A 50 23.66 -16.18 -17.20
CA LYS A 50 22.83 -17.35 -16.87
C LYS A 50 21.32 -17.26 -17.21
N TYR A 51 20.98 -16.71 -18.38
CA TYR A 51 19.61 -16.58 -18.87
C TYR A 51 18.63 -15.95 -17.85
N ARG A 52 19.06 -14.84 -17.21
CA ARG A 52 18.19 -14.04 -16.33
C ARG A 52 17.21 -13.20 -17.13
N ILE A 53 16.02 -12.98 -16.57
CA ILE A 53 15.08 -12.01 -17.11
C ILE A 53 15.69 -10.62 -17.00
N SER A 54 15.68 -9.89 -18.11
CA SER A 54 16.14 -8.50 -18.16
C SER A 54 15.25 -7.63 -17.27
N SER A 55 15.83 -6.68 -16.53
CA SER A 55 15.09 -5.74 -15.69
C SER A 55 14.35 -4.64 -16.49
N THR A 56 14.40 -4.70 -17.83
CA THR A 56 13.65 -3.79 -18.70
C THR A 56 12.14 -3.96 -18.51
N VAL A 57 11.41 -2.84 -18.58
CA VAL A 57 9.95 -2.83 -18.35
C VAL A 57 9.22 -3.82 -19.27
N ASP A 58 9.61 -3.91 -20.53
CA ASP A 58 8.93 -4.79 -21.50
C ASP A 58 9.21 -6.27 -21.24
N ALA A 59 10.43 -6.63 -20.85
CA ALA A 59 10.77 -7.98 -20.43
C ALA A 59 9.99 -8.42 -19.19
N VAL A 60 9.89 -7.52 -18.20
CA VAL A 60 9.11 -7.76 -16.99
C VAL A 60 7.61 -7.86 -17.32
N ARG A 61 7.05 -6.96 -18.14
CA ARG A 61 5.63 -7.01 -18.55
C ARG A 61 5.29 -8.30 -19.29
N LEU A 62 6.15 -8.74 -20.20
CA LEU A 62 5.97 -10.01 -20.91
C LEU A 62 5.96 -11.18 -19.92
N SER A 63 6.89 -11.19 -18.97
CA SER A 63 7.00 -12.21 -17.93
C SER A 63 5.77 -12.25 -17.02
N VAL A 64 5.29 -11.08 -16.59
CA VAL A 64 4.07 -10.90 -15.78
C VAL A 64 2.83 -11.47 -16.46
N SER A 65 2.68 -11.28 -17.77
CA SER A 65 1.53 -11.81 -18.50
C SER A 65 1.40 -13.33 -18.39
N TYR A 66 2.52 -14.05 -18.19
CA TYR A 66 2.52 -15.48 -17.95
C TYR A 66 2.27 -15.82 -16.48
N LEU A 67 2.80 -15.04 -15.54
CA LEU A 67 2.52 -15.19 -14.12
C LEU A 67 1.02 -15.14 -13.84
N LEU A 68 0.33 -14.14 -14.40
CA LEU A 68 -1.11 -13.96 -14.25
C LEU A 68 -1.94 -15.17 -14.68
N LYS A 69 -1.49 -15.96 -15.67
CA LYS A 69 -2.19 -17.18 -16.10
C LYS A 69 -2.12 -18.32 -15.07
N THR A 70 -1.15 -18.27 -14.18
CA THR A 70 -0.78 -19.39 -13.30
C THR A 70 -0.93 -19.09 -11.82
N SER A 71 -1.07 -17.82 -11.44
CA SER A 71 -1.11 -17.40 -10.04
C SER A 71 -2.51 -17.10 -9.54
N SER A 72 -2.82 -17.65 -8.38
CA SER A 72 -4.13 -17.55 -7.75
C SER A 72 -4.34 -16.21 -7.02
N SER A 73 -3.24 -15.54 -6.67
CA SER A 73 -3.22 -14.31 -5.88
C SER A 73 -2.17 -13.31 -6.37
N ILE A 74 -2.33 -12.04 -6.00
CA ILE A 74 -1.35 -11.01 -6.36
C ILE A 74 -0.05 -11.16 -5.57
N GLU A 75 -0.09 -11.69 -4.36
CA GLU A 75 1.06 -11.96 -3.50
C GLU A 75 2.03 -12.94 -4.17
N GLU A 76 1.51 -14.02 -4.76
CA GLU A 76 2.32 -14.96 -5.55
C GLU A 76 2.97 -14.29 -6.76
N VAL A 77 2.26 -13.37 -7.41
CA VAL A 77 2.79 -12.61 -8.55
C VAL A 77 3.90 -11.67 -8.09
N LEU A 78 3.70 -10.97 -6.98
CA LEU A 78 4.69 -10.08 -6.37
C LEU A 78 5.93 -10.84 -5.93
N GLU A 79 5.78 -12.04 -5.36
CA GLU A 79 6.92 -12.86 -4.90
C GLU A 79 7.81 -13.23 -6.09
N LYS A 80 7.19 -13.69 -7.18
CA LYS A 80 7.91 -14.04 -8.41
C LYS A 80 8.52 -12.79 -9.08
N LEU A 81 7.84 -11.65 -9.01
CA LEU A 81 8.34 -10.37 -9.51
C LEU A 81 9.52 -9.83 -8.71
N CYS A 82 9.54 -10.04 -7.40
CA CYS A 82 10.62 -9.61 -6.53
C CYS A 82 11.97 -10.25 -6.90
N LYS A 83 11.94 -11.43 -7.53
CA LYS A 83 13.15 -12.12 -8.03
C LYS A 83 13.74 -11.48 -9.30
N VAL A 84 13.03 -10.52 -9.90
CA VAL A 84 13.35 -9.91 -11.20
C VAL A 84 13.58 -8.42 -11.11
N LEU A 85 12.79 -7.75 -10.26
CA LEU A 85 12.85 -6.31 -10.08
C LEU A 85 14.02 -5.93 -9.18
N ASP A 86 14.66 -4.80 -9.51
CA ASP A 86 15.75 -4.22 -8.73
C ASP A 86 15.34 -3.97 -7.26
N GLU A 87 16.32 -4.00 -6.36
CA GLU A 87 16.16 -3.59 -4.97
C GLU A 87 15.68 -2.13 -4.83
N GLY A 88 15.03 -1.80 -3.71
CA GLY A 88 14.60 -0.42 -3.41
C GLY A 88 13.11 -0.18 -3.53
N TRP A 89 12.30 -1.21 -3.32
CA TRP A 89 10.86 -1.09 -3.13
C TRP A 89 10.39 -1.98 -1.97
N ALA A 90 9.20 -1.71 -1.44
CA ALA A 90 8.54 -2.57 -0.45
C ALA A 90 7.01 -2.45 -0.54
N VAL A 91 6.31 -3.52 -0.14
CA VAL A 91 4.87 -3.48 0.16
C VAL A 91 4.65 -2.62 1.40
N THR A 92 3.67 -1.71 1.35
CA THR A 92 3.44 -0.71 2.39
C THR A 92 1.96 -0.35 2.53
N GLY A 93 1.64 0.72 3.25
CA GLY A 93 0.34 1.36 3.25
C GLY A 93 -0.76 0.46 3.79
N SER A 94 -2.01 0.71 3.36
CA SER A 94 -3.14 -0.10 3.81
C SER A 94 -3.01 -1.59 3.48
N TYR A 95 -2.25 -1.92 2.43
CA TYR A 95 -2.01 -3.30 2.04
C TYR A 95 -1.17 -4.06 3.05
N ALA A 96 -0.06 -3.49 3.50
CA ALA A 96 0.79 -4.11 4.52
C ALA A 96 0.10 -4.13 5.89
N LEU A 97 -0.56 -3.02 6.27
CA LEU A 97 -1.26 -2.89 7.55
C LEU A 97 -2.36 -3.92 7.77
N TYR A 98 -3.00 -4.39 6.69
CA TYR A 98 -3.96 -5.48 6.74
C TYR A 98 -3.37 -6.76 7.32
N TYR A 99 -2.13 -7.09 6.95
CA TYR A 99 -1.45 -8.30 7.41
C TYR A 99 -0.73 -8.11 8.74
N TYR A 100 -0.60 -6.87 9.22
CA TYR A 100 -0.15 -6.56 10.58
C TYR A 100 -1.27 -6.61 11.61
N ASP A 101 -2.49 -6.98 11.21
CA ASP A 101 -3.69 -7.00 12.06
C ASP A 101 -3.97 -5.65 12.76
N LEU A 102 -3.63 -4.55 12.10
CA LEU A 102 -3.81 -3.18 12.62
C LEU A 102 -5.18 -2.58 12.28
N TYR A 103 -6.15 -3.39 11.85
CA TYR A 103 -7.52 -2.95 11.60
C TYR A 103 -8.48 -3.51 12.65
N TYR A 104 -9.29 -2.63 13.23
CA TYR A 104 -10.32 -3.03 14.19
C TYR A 104 -11.40 -3.90 13.53
N LEU A 105 -11.91 -3.44 12.38
CA LEU A 105 -12.71 -4.27 11.48
C LEU A 105 -11.80 -4.68 10.33
N LEU A 106 -11.45 -5.96 10.25
CA LEU A 106 -10.71 -6.49 9.11
C LEU A 106 -11.52 -6.22 7.84
N PRO A 107 -11.11 -5.27 6.98
CA PRO A 107 -11.82 -5.04 5.73
C PRO A 107 -11.72 -6.32 4.88
N PRO A 108 -12.62 -6.55 3.91
CA PRO A 108 -12.26 -7.47 2.83
C PRO A 108 -10.92 -7.03 2.22
N LYS A 109 -10.18 -7.96 1.62
CA LYS A 109 -8.83 -7.74 1.05
C LYS A 109 -8.65 -6.30 0.52
N PRO A 110 -7.60 -5.57 0.96
CA PRO A 110 -7.53 -4.12 0.75
C PRO A 110 -7.75 -3.73 -0.71
N PRO A 111 -8.56 -2.68 -0.99
CA PRO A 111 -8.90 -2.28 -2.35
C PRO A 111 -7.71 -1.65 -3.10
N VAL A 112 -6.61 -1.34 -2.41
CA VAL A 112 -5.44 -0.67 -2.95
C VAL A 112 -4.19 -1.49 -2.60
N LEU A 113 -3.45 -1.94 -3.62
CA LEU A 113 -2.07 -2.40 -3.46
C LEU A 113 -1.16 -1.18 -3.32
N SER A 114 -0.46 -1.11 -2.19
CA SER A 114 0.38 0.02 -1.85
C SER A 114 1.85 -0.37 -1.83
N ILE A 115 2.65 0.34 -2.61
CA ILE A 115 4.09 0.10 -2.77
C ILE A 115 4.85 1.39 -2.47
N VAL A 116 5.95 1.30 -1.74
CA VAL A 116 6.92 2.40 -1.60
C VAL A 116 8.16 2.09 -2.43
N VAL A 117 8.72 3.10 -3.09
CA VAL A 117 9.93 3.00 -3.92
C VAL A 117 10.94 4.08 -3.57
N ARG A 118 12.24 3.81 -3.78
CA ARG A 118 13.33 4.75 -3.47
C ARG A 118 13.41 5.97 -4.37
N SER A 119 12.89 5.89 -5.59
CA SER A 119 12.99 6.97 -6.58
C SER A 119 11.77 7.07 -7.49
N GLY A 120 11.53 8.27 -8.02
CA GLY A 120 10.43 8.51 -8.95
C GLY A 120 10.55 7.73 -10.26
N ASP A 121 11.78 7.47 -10.74
CA ASP A 121 12.00 6.69 -11.95
C ASP A 121 11.69 5.21 -11.74
N LEU A 122 12.07 4.65 -10.58
CA LEU A 122 11.64 3.31 -10.18
C LEU A 122 10.12 3.26 -10.04
N GLY A 123 9.50 4.31 -9.47
CA GLY A 123 8.04 4.43 -9.36
C GLY A 123 7.33 4.36 -10.72
N LYS A 124 7.80 5.12 -11.72
CA LYS A 124 7.24 5.08 -13.08
C LYS A 124 7.42 3.72 -13.76
N ARG A 125 8.57 3.06 -13.56
CA ARG A 125 8.80 1.69 -14.06
C ARG A 125 7.82 0.73 -13.39
N MET A 126 7.68 0.84 -12.07
CA MET A 126 6.83 -0.04 -11.27
C MET A 126 5.36 0.11 -11.61
N GLU A 127 4.89 1.34 -11.81
CA GLU A 127 3.52 1.63 -12.23
C GLU A 127 3.19 0.94 -13.56
N LYS A 128 4.08 1.00 -14.56
CA LYS A 128 3.88 0.33 -15.87
C LYS A 128 3.78 -1.18 -15.76
N VAL A 129 4.46 -1.77 -14.77
CA VAL A 129 4.47 -3.23 -14.54
C VAL A 129 3.27 -3.65 -13.71
N LEU A 130 2.98 -2.95 -12.61
CA LEU A 130 2.01 -3.36 -11.61
C LEU A 130 0.58 -2.91 -11.92
N ALA A 131 0.37 -1.79 -12.63
CA ALA A 131 -1.00 -1.32 -12.90
C ALA A 131 -1.85 -2.35 -13.67
N PRO A 132 -1.34 -3.05 -14.71
CA PRO A 132 -2.07 -4.13 -15.36
C PRO A 132 -2.36 -5.33 -14.44
N ILE A 133 -1.44 -5.63 -13.50
CA ILE A 133 -1.58 -6.72 -12.53
C ILE A 133 -2.69 -6.39 -11.55
N ALA A 134 -2.59 -5.23 -10.90
CA ALA A 134 -3.58 -4.75 -9.94
C ALA A 134 -4.99 -4.75 -10.56
N LYS A 135 -5.11 -4.23 -11.78
CA LYS A 135 -6.37 -4.25 -12.54
C LYS A 135 -6.92 -5.67 -12.77
N THR A 136 -6.06 -6.65 -13.03
CA THR A 136 -6.47 -8.06 -13.22
C THR A 136 -7.10 -8.65 -11.96
N TYR A 137 -6.62 -8.23 -10.79
CA TYR A 137 -7.15 -8.64 -9.49
C TYR A 137 -8.24 -7.70 -8.95
N GLY A 138 -8.69 -6.73 -9.73
CA GLY A 138 -9.75 -5.79 -9.32
C GLY A 138 -9.34 -4.86 -8.18
N ILE A 139 -8.04 -4.57 -8.03
CA ILE A 139 -7.49 -3.69 -6.99
C ILE A 139 -6.78 -2.50 -7.63
N ASP A 140 -6.85 -1.36 -6.95
CA ASP A 140 -6.15 -0.15 -7.34
C ASP A 140 -4.67 -0.23 -6.95
N LEU A 141 -3.86 0.67 -7.51
CA LEU A 141 -2.42 0.77 -7.23
C LEU A 141 -2.08 2.15 -6.68
N ALA A 142 -1.38 2.18 -5.55
CA ALA A 142 -0.80 3.38 -4.99
C ALA A 142 0.71 3.21 -4.84
N ILE A 143 1.48 4.20 -5.33
CA ILE A 143 2.94 4.21 -5.23
C ILE A 143 3.39 5.44 -4.47
N ALA A 144 4.05 5.23 -3.33
CA ALA A 144 4.77 6.25 -2.58
C ALA A 144 6.23 6.29 -2.99
N VAL A 145 6.87 7.47 -2.92
CA VAL A 145 8.29 7.65 -3.22
C VAL A 145 8.98 8.20 -1.98
N ARG A 146 10.00 7.48 -1.50
CA ARG A 146 10.78 7.83 -0.30
C ARG A 146 12.20 7.26 -0.39
N GLU A 147 13.21 8.09 -0.15
CA GLU A 147 14.62 7.72 -0.33
C GLU A 147 15.07 6.53 0.55
N THR A 148 14.65 6.52 1.82
CA THR A 148 14.97 5.47 2.78
C THR A 148 13.75 4.60 3.03
N ILE A 149 13.90 3.28 2.87
CA ILE A 149 12.84 2.30 3.14
C ILE A 149 13.35 1.35 4.21
N ALA A 150 12.74 1.38 5.39
CA ALA A 150 13.01 0.41 6.46
C ALA A 150 12.15 -0.84 6.23
N LEU A 151 12.80 -2.01 6.17
CA LEU A 151 12.14 -3.28 5.95
C LEU A 151 11.85 -3.98 7.26
N GLU A 152 10.73 -4.70 7.29
CA GLU A 152 10.38 -5.63 8.36
C GLU A 152 11.33 -6.83 8.34
N SER A 153 11.85 -7.22 9.52
CA SER A 153 12.75 -8.37 9.61
C SER A 153 12.00 -9.70 9.51
N GLU A 154 10.77 -9.71 10.02
CA GLU A 154 9.87 -10.88 10.02
C GLU A 154 8.51 -10.47 9.46
N PRO A 155 8.36 -10.38 8.11
CA PRO A 155 7.10 -9.97 7.51
C PRO A 155 5.95 -10.95 7.81
N PRO A 156 4.70 -10.48 7.88
CA PRO A 156 3.54 -11.31 8.21
C PRO A 156 3.27 -12.40 7.15
N TYR A 157 2.61 -13.50 7.54
CA TYR A 157 2.57 -14.78 6.81
C TYR A 157 1.87 -14.80 5.43
N PRO A 158 1.26 -13.73 4.90
CA PRO A 158 1.03 -13.69 3.43
C PRO A 158 2.12 -12.95 2.65
N LEU A 159 3.02 -12.23 3.32
CA LEU A 159 4.05 -11.37 2.75
C LEU A 159 5.48 -11.78 3.15
N GLU A 160 5.67 -12.92 3.83
CA GLU A 160 6.97 -13.40 4.36
C GLU A 160 8.11 -13.42 3.32
N ASN A 161 7.79 -13.60 2.04
CA ASN A 161 8.76 -13.67 0.93
C ASN A 161 8.87 -12.37 0.13
N LEU A 162 8.36 -11.25 0.67
CA LEU A 162 8.34 -9.94 0.03
C LEU A 162 9.12 -8.91 0.86
N PRO A 163 9.69 -7.88 0.24
CA PRO A 163 10.12 -6.70 0.97
C PRO A 163 8.87 -5.98 1.49
N VAL A 164 8.73 -5.88 2.81
CA VAL A 164 7.60 -5.21 3.46
C VAL A 164 8.14 -4.08 4.33
N ALA A 165 7.51 -2.91 4.26
CA ALA A 165 7.85 -1.80 5.14
C ALA A 165 7.40 -2.12 6.57
N THR A 166 8.20 -1.74 7.58
CA THR A 166 7.80 -1.88 8.99
C THR A 166 6.40 -1.33 9.24
N ALA A 167 5.65 -1.87 10.21
CA ALA A 167 4.29 -1.42 10.52
C ALA A 167 4.18 0.11 10.71
N ARG A 168 5.21 0.73 11.32
CA ARG A 168 5.33 2.18 11.50
C ARG A 168 5.37 2.94 10.18
N ASP A 169 6.28 2.51 9.30
CA ASP A 169 6.47 3.15 8.00
C ASP A 169 5.26 2.90 7.10
N ALA A 170 4.68 1.70 7.16
CA ALA A 170 3.44 1.37 6.45
C ALA A 170 2.28 2.27 6.88
N LEU A 171 2.16 2.57 8.16
CA LEU A 171 1.17 3.52 8.67
C LEU A 171 1.40 4.95 8.14
N LEU A 172 2.65 5.43 8.13
CA LEU A 172 2.96 6.75 7.59
C LEU A 172 2.68 6.84 6.09
N ASP A 173 3.08 5.82 5.33
CA ASP A 173 2.81 5.70 3.90
C ASP A 173 1.29 5.71 3.65
N SER A 174 0.52 4.96 4.44
CA SER A 174 -0.95 4.92 4.36
C SER A 174 -1.58 6.29 4.63
N LEU A 175 -1.17 6.97 5.71
CA LEU A 175 -1.67 8.31 6.07
C LEU A 175 -1.34 9.36 5.00
N GLU A 176 -0.14 9.31 4.41
CA GLU A 176 0.25 10.23 3.34
C GLU A 176 -0.54 9.98 2.06
N MET A 177 -0.70 8.71 1.66
CA MET A 177 -1.44 8.33 0.46
C MET A 177 -2.95 8.59 0.62
N ALA A 178 -3.50 8.37 1.82
CA ALA A 178 -4.87 8.71 2.17
C ALA A 178 -5.13 10.21 2.00
N TRP A 179 -4.24 11.07 2.52
CA TRP A 179 -4.37 12.52 2.34
C TRP A 179 -4.41 12.93 0.85
N ARG A 180 -3.66 12.20 0.01
CA ARG A 180 -3.59 12.42 -1.44
C ARG A 180 -4.73 11.77 -2.22
N GLY A 181 -5.68 11.12 -1.54
CA GLY A 181 -6.80 10.42 -2.16
C GLY A 181 -6.40 9.15 -2.92
N ARG A 182 -5.25 8.56 -2.59
CA ARG A 182 -4.74 7.31 -3.20
C ARG A 182 -5.09 6.07 -2.38
N GLU A 183 -5.37 6.24 -1.10
CA GLU A 183 -5.93 5.22 -0.21
C GLU A 183 -7.20 5.74 0.46
N PRO A 184 -8.09 4.85 0.93
CA PRO A 184 -9.20 5.26 1.79
C PRO A 184 -8.66 5.81 3.12
N ALA A 185 -9.07 7.03 3.49
CA ALA A 185 -8.55 7.66 4.70
C ALA A 185 -9.05 6.96 5.96
N PHE A 186 -10.22 6.33 5.92
CA PHE A 186 -10.76 5.63 7.07
C PHE A 186 -9.85 4.47 7.49
N LEU A 187 -9.27 3.71 6.54
CA LEU A 187 -8.33 2.62 6.86
C LEU A 187 -7.09 3.18 7.56
N ALA A 188 -6.44 4.18 6.97
CA ALA A 188 -5.25 4.80 7.56
C ALA A 188 -5.51 5.33 8.98
N VAL A 189 -6.68 5.92 9.21
CA VAL A 189 -7.08 6.47 10.51
C VAL A 189 -7.43 5.38 11.53
N GLN A 190 -8.09 4.29 11.12
CA GLN A 190 -8.31 3.14 11.99
C GLN A 190 -6.98 2.52 12.44
N ALA A 191 -6.06 2.27 11.49
CA ALA A 191 -4.74 1.76 11.79
C ALA A 191 -3.96 2.70 12.70
N PHE A 192 -4.08 4.01 12.48
CA PHE A 192 -3.50 5.00 13.37
C PHE A 192 -4.01 4.85 14.81
N TYR A 193 -5.30 4.63 15.04
CA TYR A 193 -5.82 4.46 16.40
C TYR A 193 -5.42 3.14 17.07
N MET A 194 -5.23 2.09 16.27
CA MET A 194 -4.90 0.75 16.75
C MET A 194 -3.39 0.49 16.87
N TYR A 195 -2.55 1.34 16.26
CA TYR A 195 -1.12 1.10 16.07
C TYR A 195 -0.34 0.75 17.34
N SER A 196 -0.53 1.54 18.40
CA SER A 196 0.12 1.31 19.69
C SER A 196 -0.71 1.89 20.83
N LEU A 197 -0.52 1.35 22.03
CA LEU A 197 -1.06 1.92 23.26
C LEU A 197 -0.18 3.05 23.81
N GLY A 198 1.14 2.99 23.64
CA GLY A 198 2.11 3.99 24.09
C GLY A 198 1.97 5.32 23.36
N ILE A 199 2.41 6.43 23.97
CA ILE A 199 2.40 7.75 23.33
C ILE A 199 3.70 7.97 22.53
N GLU A 200 4.79 7.40 22.99
CA GLU A 200 6.14 7.51 22.45
C GLU A 200 6.18 7.06 20.98
N ASP A 201 5.51 5.95 20.66
CA ASP A 201 5.40 5.43 19.29
C ASP A 201 4.75 6.44 18.32
N TYR A 202 3.77 7.22 18.80
CA TYR A 202 3.11 8.25 17.98
C TYR A 202 3.96 9.50 17.84
N LEU A 203 4.73 9.85 18.86
CA LEU A 203 5.67 10.96 18.77
C LEU A 203 6.79 10.63 17.77
N GLU A 204 7.27 9.39 17.78
CA GLU A 204 8.23 8.91 16.78
C GLU A 204 7.62 8.91 15.37
N LEU A 205 6.34 8.53 15.20
CA LEU A 205 5.63 8.68 13.92
C LEU A 205 5.63 10.13 13.44
N VAL A 206 5.41 11.10 14.32
CA VAL A 206 5.43 12.53 13.96
C VAL A 206 6.83 12.96 13.53
N GLU A 207 7.87 12.54 14.23
CA GLU A 207 9.26 12.84 13.90
C GLU A 207 9.64 12.26 12.52
N LYS A 208 9.34 10.98 12.29
CA LYS A 208 9.54 10.34 10.98
C LYS A 208 8.74 11.00 9.86
N ALA A 209 7.49 11.41 10.12
CA ALA A 209 6.70 12.11 9.11
C ALA A 209 7.34 13.45 8.70
N VAL A 210 8.00 14.16 9.65
CA VAL A 210 8.80 15.36 9.34
C VAL A 210 10.02 15.00 8.51
N GLU A 211 10.76 13.95 8.88
CA GLU A 211 11.93 13.45 8.15
C GLU A 211 11.58 13.13 6.69
N TYR A 212 10.48 12.40 6.47
CA TYR A 212 10.02 12.01 5.12
C TYR A 212 9.28 13.12 4.38
N ARG A 213 9.06 14.28 5.04
CA ARG A 213 8.29 15.41 4.51
C ARG A 213 6.85 15.01 4.15
N TYR A 214 6.26 14.09 4.91
CA TYR A 214 4.89 13.60 4.74
C TYR A 214 3.90 14.58 5.39
N VAL A 215 3.73 15.72 4.72
CA VAL A 215 2.84 16.79 5.17
C VAL A 215 1.37 16.33 5.19
N GLY A 216 0.96 15.44 4.28
CA GLY A 216 -0.37 14.86 4.27
C GLY A 216 -0.62 13.99 5.50
N ALA A 217 0.34 13.12 5.84
CA ALA A 217 0.26 12.29 7.05
C ALA A 217 0.15 13.16 8.31
N LEU A 218 0.99 14.19 8.45
CA LEU A 218 0.93 15.14 9.56
C LEU A 218 -0.44 15.83 9.67
N LYS A 219 -1.05 16.21 8.55
CA LYS A 219 -2.39 16.82 8.54
C LYS A 219 -3.46 15.84 8.98
N LEU A 220 -3.42 14.61 8.49
CA LEU A 220 -4.37 13.56 8.84
C LEU A 220 -4.26 13.20 10.33
N MET A 221 -3.05 13.01 10.84
CA MET A 221 -2.79 12.80 12.27
C MET A 221 -3.27 13.99 13.11
N ASN A 222 -2.99 15.24 12.70
CA ASN A 222 -3.43 16.43 13.42
C ASN A 222 -4.95 16.54 13.50
N LEU A 223 -5.63 16.25 12.38
CA LEU A 223 -7.09 16.30 12.30
C LEU A 223 -7.72 15.16 13.14
N ALA A 224 -7.24 13.93 12.98
CA ALA A 224 -7.71 12.75 13.70
C ALA A 224 -7.52 12.88 15.22
N SER A 225 -6.33 13.27 15.67
CA SER A 225 -6.04 13.49 17.10
C SER A 225 -6.74 14.74 17.64
N GLY A 226 -6.90 15.78 16.81
CA GLY A 226 -7.61 17.01 17.15
C GLY A 226 -9.10 16.78 17.38
N LEU A 227 -9.72 15.85 16.66
CA LEU A 227 -11.09 15.40 16.92
C LEU A 227 -11.15 14.52 18.16
N LEU A 228 -10.26 13.52 18.29
CA LEU A 228 -10.28 12.63 19.46
C LEU A 228 -10.01 13.31 20.79
N LYS A 229 -9.12 14.31 20.86
CA LYS A 229 -8.87 15.04 22.12
C LYS A 229 -10.09 15.79 22.64
N GLU A 230 -11.06 16.11 21.78
CA GLU A 230 -12.32 16.76 22.18
C GLU A 230 -13.36 15.72 22.63
N LEU A 231 -13.20 14.48 22.17
CA LEU A 231 -14.13 13.37 22.37
C LEU A 231 -13.73 12.45 23.52
N SER A 232 -12.45 12.40 23.86
CA SER A 232 -11.86 11.51 24.85
C SER A 232 -11.08 12.32 25.90
N PRO A 233 -11.21 12.00 27.20
CA PRO A 233 -10.38 12.61 28.24
C PRO A 233 -8.91 12.18 28.17
N SER A 234 -8.54 11.32 27.22
CA SER A 234 -7.19 10.80 27.07
C SER A 234 -6.18 11.90 26.71
N GLN A 235 -5.21 12.10 27.60
CA GLN A 235 -4.09 13.02 27.37
C GLN A 235 -3.21 12.60 26.19
N LYS A 236 -3.27 11.32 25.78
CA LYS A 236 -2.56 10.80 24.60
C LYS A 236 -2.89 11.61 23.35
N TRP A 237 -4.17 11.80 23.05
CA TRP A 237 -4.61 12.49 21.84
C TRP A 237 -4.29 13.99 21.87
N LEU A 238 -4.30 14.61 23.05
CA LEU A 238 -3.84 15.98 23.22
C LEU A 238 -2.35 16.11 22.87
N SER A 239 -1.51 15.22 23.39
CA SER A 239 -0.07 15.22 23.12
C SER A 239 0.22 15.03 21.62
N ILE A 240 -0.45 14.08 20.96
CA ILE A 240 -0.29 13.83 19.52
C ILE A 240 -0.76 15.05 18.71
N TYR A 241 -1.89 15.65 19.06
CA TYR A 241 -2.39 16.86 18.41
C TYR A 241 -1.41 18.03 18.51
N LEU A 242 -0.83 18.25 19.70
CA LEU A 242 0.13 19.32 19.91
C LEU A 242 1.44 19.08 19.15
N ALA A 243 1.93 17.84 19.14
CA ALA A 243 3.13 17.46 18.40
C ALA A 243 2.95 17.65 16.88
N THR A 244 1.87 17.12 16.32
CA THR A 244 1.55 17.27 14.89
C THR A 244 1.30 18.74 14.50
N ARG A 245 0.59 19.52 15.35
CA ARG A 245 0.39 20.95 15.11
C ARG A 245 1.72 21.71 15.11
N ARG A 246 2.63 21.38 16.03
CA ARG A 246 3.96 21.99 16.08
C ARG A 246 4.74 21.67 14.82
N ALA A 247 4.74 20.41 14.38
CA ALA A 247 5.39 19.98 13.14
C ALA A 247 4.82 20.68 11.89
N LEU A 248 3.51 20.92 11.84
CA LEU A 248 2.85 21.65 10.76
C LEU A 248 3.02 23.17 10.81
N GLY A 249 3.41 23.74 11.96
CA GLY A 249 3.44 25.17 12.24
C GLY A 249 2.05 25.85 12.34
N ARG A 250 0.97 25.14 12.04
CA ARG A 250 -0.42 25.63 12.13
C ARG A 250 -1.39 24.47 12.35
N ALA A 251 -2.57 24.80 12.88
CA ALA A 251 -3.65 23.82 13.01
C ALA A 251 -4.31 23.53 11.65
N VAL A 252 -4.72 22.28 11.43
CA VAL A 252 -5.61 21.92 10.32
C VAL A 252 -7.03 22.34 10.68
N GLN A 253 -7.65 23.15 9.82
CA GLN A 253 -9.03 23.59 10.02
C GLN A 253 -9.98 22.63 9.32
N PRO A 254 -10.87 21.92 10.04
CA PRO A 254 -11.80 20.96 9.43
C PRO A 254 -12.64 21.57 8.30
N SER A 255 -13.06 22.83 8.43
CA SER A 255 -13.85 23.55 7.42
C SER A 255 -13.16 23.76 6.07
N LYS A 256 -11.85 23.48 5.98
CA LYS A 256 -11.04 23.58 4.75
C LYS A 256 -10.57 22.22 4.24
N VAL A 257 -11.04 21.14 4.84
CA VAL A 257 -10.70 19.76 4.46
C VAL A 257 -11.80 19.22 3.57
N ASP A 258 -11.42 18.36 2.62
CA ASP A 258 -12.37 17.64 1.79
C ASP A 258 -13.37 16.88 2.67
N LYS A 259 -14.66 17.01 2.34
CA LYS A 259 -15.76 16.36 3.06
C LYS A 259 -15.55 14.85 3.16
N LYS A 260 -15.03 14.20 2.10
CA LYS A 260 -14.75 12.77 2.11
C LYS A 260 -13.75 12.37 3.19
N ILE A 261 -12.69 13.15 3.40
CA ILE A 261 -11.70 12.88 4.44
C ILE A 261 -12.33 13.03 5.83
N LEU A 262 -13.20 14.04 6.02
CA LEU A 262 -13.91 14.23 7.28
C LEU A 262 -14.88 13.07 7.57
N ASP A 263 -15.61 12.61 6.55
CA ASP A 263 -16.54 11.48 6.63
C ASP A 263 -15.78 10.16 6.88
N ASP A 264 -14.60 9.99 6.30
CA ASP A 264 -13.73 8.83 6.55
C ASP A 264 -13.18 8.83 8.00
N ILE A 265 -12.77 9.99 8.52
CA ILE A 265 -12.33 10.12 9.91
C ILE A 265 -13.49 9.91 10.87
N HIS A 266 -14.68 10.41 10.54
CA HIS A 266 -15.91 10.13 11.28
C HIS A 266 -16.08 8.62 11.45
N PHE A 267 -16.16 7.94 10.32
CA PHE A 267 -16.40 6.51 10.26
C PHE A 267 -15.32 5.75 11.05
N ALA A 268 -14.05 6.10 10.88
CA ALA A 268 -12.98 5.47 11.65
C ALA A 268 -13.17 5.67 13.16
N ILE A 269 -13.46 6.88 13.63
CA ILE A 269 -13.66 7.16 15.07
C ILE A 269 -14.86 6.38 15.62
N THR A 270 -15.99 6.34 14.91
CA THR A 270 -17.21 5.67 15.38
C THR A 270 -17.11 4.16 15.35
N GLU A 271 -16.38 3.60 14.40
CA GLU A 271 -16.23 2.14 14.35
C GLU A 271 -15.17 1.65 15.34
N THR A 272 -14.16 2.47 15.68
CA THR A 272 -12.99 1.99 16.45
C THR A 272 -12.87 2.54 17.86
N VAL A 273 -13.42 3.74 18.14
CA VAL A 273 -13.18 4.43 19.43
C VAL A 273 -14.47 4.77 20.17
N LEU A 274 -15.51 5.26 19.51
CA LEU A 274 -16.70 5.87 20.14
C LEU A 274 -18.01 5.37 19.53
N THR A 275 -19.15 5.56 20.19
CA THR A 275 -20.46 5.27 19.59
C THR A 275 -21.00 6.45 18.76
N ASN A 276 -21.88 6.17 17.78
CA ASN A 276 -22.46 7.15 16.84
C ASN A 276 -23.07 8.42 17.48
N GLY A 277 -23.62 8.30 18.69
CA GLY A 277 -24.23 9.44 19.39
C GLY A 277 -23.23 10.51 19.81
N LEU A 278 -22.05 10.11 20.29
CA LEU A 278 -21.05 11.03 20.84
C LEU A 278 -20.34 11.84 19.74
N TYR A 279 -20.16 11.25 18.57
CA TYR A 279 -19.56 11.94 17.43
C TYR A 279 -20.49 13.05 16.88
N THR A 280 -21.78 12.74 16.70
CA THR A 280 -22.78 13.66 16.12
C THR A 280 -22.90 14.95 16.93
N GLU A 281 -22.88 14.84 18.27
CA GLU A 281 -22.97 15.99 19.16
C GLU A 281 -21.78 16.97 19.00
N ILE A 282 -20.58 16.47 18.69
CA ILE A 282 -19.37 17.29 18.63
C ILE A 282 -19.08 17.83 17.23
N ILE A 283 -19.40 17.10 16.16
CA ILE A 283 -19.38 17.71 14.82
C ILE A 283 -20.33 18.90 14.75
N SER A 284 -21.49 18.84 15.42
CA SER A 284 -22.39 20.00 15.51
C SER A 284 -21.73 21.24 16.15
N LYS A 285 -20.77 21.05 17.08
CA LYS A 285 -19.98 22.12 17.71
C LYS A 285 -18.93 22.69 16.76
N PHE A 286 -18.32 21.85 15.91
CA PHE A 286 -17.31 22.26 14.91
C PHE A 286 -17.91 22.85 13.64
N THR A 287 -19.13 22.46 13.28
CA THR A 287 -19.72 22.71 11.96
C THR A 287 -21.06 23.40 12.05
N LYS A 288 -21.14 24.55 12.74
CA LYS A 288 -22.36 25.39 12.87
C LYS A 288 -23.13 25.73 11.56
N ASN A 289 -22.78 25.19 10.39
CA ASN A 289 -23.58 25.19 9.15
C ASN A 289 -23.66 23.86 8.34
N LEU A 290 -23.16 22.68 8.77
CA LEU A 290 -23.25 21.45 7.94
C LEU A 290 -24.55 20.64 8.13
N VAL A 291 -25.34 20.92 9.17
CA VAL A 291 -26.52 20.11 9.55
C VAL A 291 -27.74 20.34 8.64
N LYS A 292 -27.71 21.33 7.74
CA LYS A 292 -28.85 21.58 6.83
C LYS A 292 -28.94 20.63 5.63
N GLU A 293 -27.85 19.94 5.25
CA GLU A 293 -27.89 19.00 4.11
C GLU A 293 -28.17 17.54 4.52
N TRP A 294 -27.85 17.15 5.76
CA TRP A 294 -28.06 15.77 6.23
C TRP A 294 -29.53 15.39 6.48
N LYS A 295 -30.44 16.37 6.55
CA LYS A 295 -31.90 16.14 6.65
C LYS A 295 -32.64 16.43 5.33
N GLY A 296 -31.89 16.66 4.25
CA GLY A 296 -32.38 17.35 3.06
C GLY A 296 -32.62 16.51 1.81
N GLU A 297 -32.57 15.18 1.85
CA GLU A 297 -33.06 14.33 0.75
C GLU A 297 -33.82 13.14 1.34
N GLY A 298 -35.13 13.34 1.50
CA GLY A 298 -36.05 12.30 1.93
C GLY A 298 -36.49 11.41 0.76
N CYS A 299 -37.02 10.23 1.10
CA CYS A 299 -38.07 9.59 0.31
C CYS A 299 -38.70 8.42 1.11
N PRO A 300 -39.87 7.91 0.69
CA PRO A 300 -41.12 8.00 1.45
C PRO A 300 -41.67 6.61 1.82
N HIS A 301 -42.92 6.58 2.32
CA HIS A 301 -43.80 5.44 2.63
C HIS A 301 -43.89 5.08 4.13
N SER A 302 -44.97 5.48 4.82
CA SER A 302 -46.28 4.80 4.93
C SER A 302 -46.16 3.40 5.54
N TYR A 303 -46.48 3.24 6.84
CA TYR A 303 -47.82 3.05 7.39
C TYR A 303 -47.89 3.66 8.81
#